data_AF-A0A382EL87-F1
#
_entry.id   AF-A0A382EL87-F1
#
_cell.length_a   1.000
_cell.length_b   1.000
_cell.length_c   1.000
_cell.angle_alpha   90.00
_cell.angle_beta   90.00
_cell.angle_gamma   90.00
#
_symmetry.space_group_name_H-M   'P 1'
#
loop_
_entity.id
_entity.type
_entity.pdbx_description
1 polymer ?
#
loop_
_entity_poly.entity_id
_entity_poly.type
_entity_poly.pdbx_seq_one_letter_code
_entity_poly.pdbx_strand_id
1 'polypeptide(L)'
;VISEFSTDGTFTANSDEIVPTQRAIKTYISSQIGGGAGELNVNSMVAGVVQINSNQITTTTGVAINIASSINFQAGVSGQPLAINYFLKA
;
A
#
# COMPACT_ATOMS: atom_id res chain seq x y z
N VAL A 1 25.01 30.84 -8.00
CA VAL A 1 23.92 31.83 -8.19
C VAL A 1 22.68 31.03 -8.55
N ILE A 2 21.50 31.36 -8.01
CA ILE A 2 20.26 30.66 -8.39
C ILE A 2 19.78 31.27 -9.71
N SER A 3 19.51 30.42 -10.71
CA SER A 3 19.06 30.84 -12.03
C SER A 3 17.54 30.79 -12.18
N GLU A 4 16.84 29.89 -11.47
CA GLU A 4 15.39 29.73 -11.58
C GLU A 4 14.73 29.20 -10.29
N PHE A 5 13.48 29.64 -10.05
CA PHE A 5 12.54 28.96 -9.16
C PHE A 5 11.55 28.12 -9.97
N SER A 6 11.73 26.80 -9.94
CA SER A 6 10.98 25.87 -10.77
C SER A 6 9.67 25.43 -10.12
N THR A 7 8.67 25.21 -10.96
CA THR A 7 7.42 24.57 -10.55
C THR A 7 7.25 23.16 -11.11
N ASP A 8 8.33 22.63 -11.67
CA ASP A 8 8.43 21.26 -12.16
C ASP A 8 8.38 20.25 -10.99
N GLY A 9 7.30 19.46 -10.95
CA GLY A 9 7.10 18.40 -9.96
C GLY A 9 7.74 17.06 -10.33
N THR A 10 8.47 17.00 -11.45
CA THR A 10 9.20 15.79 -11.88
C THR A 10 10.65 15.77 -11.40
N PHE A 11 11.18 16.92 -10.96
CA PHE A 11 12.56 17.08 -10.50
C PHE A 11 13.60 16.55 -11.50
N THR A 12 13.34 16.74 -12.80
CA THR A 12 14.22 16.25 -13.87
C THR A 12 15.42 17.16 -14.13
N ALA A 13 15.34 18.43 -13.72
CA ALA A 13 16.38 19.43 -13.93
C ALA A 13 17.45 19.44 -12.82
N ASN A 14 18.65 19.99 -13.09
CA ASN A 14 19.76 20.03 -12.14
C ASN A 14 19.49 21.02 -10.99
N SER A 15 19.64 20.55 -9.75
CA SER A 15 19.43 21.33 -8.52
C SER A 15 20.54 22.33 -8.18
N ASP A 16 21.68 22.33 -8.89
CA ASP A 16 22.80 23.27 -8.62
C ASP A 16 22.42 24.74 -8.84
N GLU A 17 21.43 24.99 -9.72
CA GLU A 17 20.99 26.34 -10.06
C GLU A 17 19.46 26.54 -10.00
N ILE A 18 18.68 25.45 -9.91
CA ILE A 18 17.22 25.47 -9.96
C ILE A 18 16.64 25.08 -8.60
N VAL A 19 15.78 25.94 -8.06
CA VAL A 19 15.11 25.72 -6.77
C VAL A 19 13.62 25.41 -6.98
N PRO A 20 13.09 24.25 -6.55
CA PRO A 20 11.67 23.93 -6.70
C PRO A 20 10.78 24.74 -5.74
N THR A 21 9.56 25.04 -6.19
CA THR A 21 8.53 25.75 -5.41
C THR A 21 7.64 24.80 -4.63
N GLN A 22 6.85 25.33 -3.68
CA GLN A 22 5.81 24.58 -2.99
C GLN A 22 4.84 23.83 -3.94
N ARG A 23 4.66 24.35 -5.16
CA ARG A 23 3.85 23.73 -6.21
C ARG A 23 4.53 22.48 -6.75
N ALA A 24 5.80 22.56 -7.12
CA ALA A 24 6.62 21.42 -7.53
C ALA A 24 6.67 20.33 -6.44
N ILE A 25 6.94 20.74 -5.21
CA ILE A 25 7.06 19.85 -4.05
C ILE A 25 5.75 19.10 -3.79
N LYS A 26 4.59 19.79 -3.80
CA LYS A 26 3.27 19.14 -3.67
C LYS A 26 3.01 18.16 -4.80
N THR A 27 3.33 18.55 -6.04
CA THR A 27 3.15 17.71 -7.22
C THR A 27 3.98 16.42 -7.15
N TYR A 28 5.21 16.48 -6.65
CA TYR A 28 6.05 15.31 -6.46
C TYR A 28 5.58 14.42 -5.30
N ILE A 29 5.28 14.99 -4.13
CA ILE A 29 4.83 14.20 -2.98
C ILE A 29 3.52 13.47 -3.30
N SER A 30 2.61 14.10 -4.05
CA SER A 30 1.41 13.44 -4.57
C SER A 30 1.72 12.32 -5.58
N SER A 31 2.84 12.38 -6.31
CA SER A 31 3.27 11.30 -7.21
C SER A 31 3.89 10.12 -6.47
N GLN A 32 4.47 10.34 -5.28
CA GLN A 32 5.19 9.32 -4.51
C GLN A 32 4.38 8.61 -3.42
N ILE A 33 3.33 9.24 -2.87
CA ILE A 33 2.45 8.56 -1.87
C ILE A 33 1.52 7.56 -2.56
N GLY A 34 1.36 7.66 -3.89
CA GLY A 34 0.91 6.57 -4.75
C GLY A 34 1.96 5.46 -4.96
N GLY A 35 3.08 5.45 -4.23
CA GLY A 35 4.29 4.68 -4.53
C GLY A 35 4.86 3.73 -3.46
N GLY A 36 4.31 3.60 -2.22
CA GLY A 36 4.58 2.36 -1.45
C GLY A 36 4.61 2.29 0.10
N ALA A 37 4.43 3.33 0.91
CA ALA A 37 4.49 3.15 2.40
C ALA A 37 3.77 4.23 3.25
N GLY A 38 2.84 4.99 2.66
CA GLY A 38 1.94 5.81 3.49
C GLY A 38 1.01 4.88 4.28
N GLU A 39 0.69 5.21 5.53
CA GLU A 39 -0.60 4.78 6.07
C GLU A 39 -1.67 5.43 5.20
N LEU A 40 -2.05 4.71 4.16
CA LEU A 40 -3.02 5.14 3.18
C LEU A 40 -4.39 4.99 3.84
N ASN A 41 -4.99 6.11 4.24
CA ASN A 41 -6.42 6.12 4.51
C ASN A 41 -7.13 6.03 3.16
N VAL A 42 -7.36 4.80 2.73
CA VAL A 42 -7.96 4.48 1.44
C VAL A 42 -9.07 3.47 1.67
N ASN A 43 -10.14 3.60 0.90
CA ASN A 43 -11.26 2.66 0.98
C ASN A 43 -10.88 1.26 0.42
N SER A 44 -9.82 1.21 -0.40
CA SER A 44 -9.26 -0.02 -0.97
C SER A 44 -7.79 0.20 -1.32
N MET A 45 -6.94 -0.79 -1.05
CA MET A 45 -5.52 -0.79 -1.40
C MET A 45 -5.20 -2.03 -2.23
N VAL A 46 -4.48 -1.87 -3.34
CA VAL A 46 -3.94 -2.98 -4.14
C VAL A 46 -2.43 -2.85 -4.17
N ALA A 47 -1.74 -3.88 -3.66
CA ALA A 47 -0.29 -3.95 -3.59
C ALA A 47 0.18 -5.20 -4.34
N GLY A 48 0.69 -5.01 -5.56
CA GLY A 48 1.00 -6.12 -6.45
C GLY A 48 -0.25 -6.94 -6.77
N VAL A 49 -0.30 -8.19 -6.29
CA VAL A 49 -1.45 -9.10 -6.46
C VAL A 49 -2.42 -9.12 -5.27
N VAL A 50 -2.05 -8.51 -4.15
CA VAL A 50 -2.86 -8.50 -2.92
C VAL A 50 -3.77 -7.29 -2.92
N GLN A 51 -5.04 -7.50 -2.57
CA GLN A 51 -6.05 -6.46 -2.44
C GLN A 51 -6.64 -6.46 -1.04
N ILE A 52 -6.75 -5.27 -0.45
CA ILE A 52 -7.38 -5.02 0.84
C ILE A 52 -8.56 -4.08 0.62
N ASN A 53 -9.75 -4.53 0.98
CA ASN A 53 -10.99 -3.75 1.02
C ASN A 53 -11.42 -3.59 2.49
N SER A 54 -12.49 -2.82 2.74
CA SER A 54 -12.96 -2.49 4.10
C SER A 54 -13.08 -3.68 5.06
N ASN A 55 -13.45 -4.86 4.56
CA ASN A 55 -13.68 -6.06 5.38
C ASN A 55 -13.01 -7.33 4.84
N GLN A 56 -12.12 -7.22 3.84
CA GLN A 56 -11.55 -8.39 3.18
C GLN A 56 -10.11 -8.15 2.72
N ILE A 57 -9.26 -9.14 2.92
CA ILE A 57 -7.95 -9.28 2.28
C ILE A 57 -8.08 -10.42 1.26
N THR A 58 -7.77 -10.16 -0.02
CA THR A 58 -7.91 -11.12 -1.13
C THR A 58 -6.81 -10.89 -2.18
N THR A 59 -6.85 -11.64 -3.29
CA THR A 59 -5.98 -11.40 -4.45
C THR A 59 -6.79 -11.02 -5.67
N THR A 60 -6.20 -10.22 -6.55
CA THR A 60 -6.83 -9.82 -7.81
C THR A 60 -6.82 -10.94 -8.87
N THR A 61 -5.97 -11.95 -8.67
CA THR A 61 -5.76 -13.05 -9.63
C THR A 61 -6.30 -14.40 -9.16
N GLY A 62 -6.88 -14.46 -7.96
CA GLY A 62 -7.39 -15.71 -7.36
C GLY A 62 -6.27 -16.67 -6.90
N VAL A 63 -5.01 -16.24 -6.96
CA VAL A 63 -3.89 -17.01 -6.37
C VAL A 63 -4.01 -17.04 -4.85
N ALA A 64 -3.54 -18.13 -4.25
CA ALA A 64 -3.55 -18.28 -2.81
C ALA A 64 -2.65 -17.24 -2.12
N ILE A 65 -3.12 -16.71 -0.99
CA ILE A 65 -2.29 -15.94 -0.07
C ILE A 65 -1.62 -16.93 0.88
N ASN A 66 -0.32 -17.10 0.72
CA ASN A 66 0.47 -17.96 1.59
C ASN A 66 1.02 -17.13 2.77
N ILE A 67 0.63 -17.48 3.99
CA ILE A 67 1.12 -16.84 5.21
C ILE A 67 1.95 -17.87 5.97
N ALA A 68 3.28 -17.73 5.90
CA ALA A 68 4.22 -18.65 6.52
C ALA A 68 4.40 -18.41 8.03
N SER A 69 3.87 -17.31 8.55
CA SER A 69 3.96 -16.90 9.96
C SER A 69 2.70 -17.26 10.73
N SER A 70 2.82 -17.40 12.06
CA SER A 70 1.66 -17.56 12.94
C SER A 70 0.69 -16.38 12.81
N ILE A 71 -0.60 -16.69 12.67
CA ILE A 71 -1.70 -15.71 12.57
C ILE A 71 -2.45 -15.68 13.90
N ASN A 72 -2.78 -14.47 14.40
CA ASN A 72 -3.66 -14.30 15.55
C ASN A 72 -5.08 -13.96 15.06
N PHE A 73 -6.06 -14.79 15.41
CA PHE A 73 -7.47 -14.51 15.17
C PHE A 73 -8.14 -14.11 16.48
N GLN A 74 -8.57 -12.84 16.59
CA GLN A 74 -9.18 -12.28 17.79
C GLN A 74 -10.69 -12.61 17.90
N ALA A 75 -11.30 -13.05 16.80
CA ALA A 75 -12.69 -13.46 16.72
C ALA A 75 -12.80 -14.88 16.12
N GLY A 76 -14.01 -15.42 16.08
CA GLY A 76 -14.26 -16.73 15.50
C GLY A 76 -13.83 -16.82 14.03
N VAL A 77 -13.12 -17.89 13.69
CA VAL A 77 -12.85 -18.29 12.30
C VAL A 77 -14.02 -19.12 11.78
N SER A 78 -14.21 -19.23 10.46
CA SER A 78 -15.24 -20.08 9.84
C SER A 78 -14.64 -21.01 8.78
N GLY A 79 -15.41 -22.00 8.31
CA GLY A 79 -14.97 -22.92 7.24
C GLY A 79 -14.04 -24.04 7.72
N GLN A 80 -13.02 -24.35 6.91
CA GLN A 80 -12.11 -25.48 7.14
C GLN A 80 -11.41 -25.46 8.51
N PRO A 81 -10.91 -24.31 9.03
CA PRO A 81 -10.32 -24.26 10.37
C PRO A 81 -11.28 -24.69 11.48
N LEU A 82 -12.58 -24.36 11.37
CA LEU A 82 -13.59 -24.83 12.32
C LEU A 82 -13.83 -26.33 12.19
N ALA A 83 -13.92 -26.85 10.96
CA ALA A 83 -14.15 -28.27 10.71
C ALA A 83 -13.02 -29.13 11.27
N ILE A 84 -11.76 -28.70 11.11
CA ILE A 84 -10.60 -29.37 11.70
C ILE A 84 -10.68 -29.34 13.23
N ASN A 85 -11.06 -28.21 13.84
CA ASN A 85 -11.24 -28.12 15.28
C ASN A 85 -12.36 -29.03 15.81
N TYR A 86 -13.45 -29.23 15.06
CA TYR A 86 -14.48 -30.22 15.42
C TYR A 86 -13.97 -31.66 15.28
N PHE A 87 -13.22 -31.97 14.23
CA PHE A 87 -12.63 -33.29 14.01
C PHE A 87 -11.63 -33.67 15.12
N LEU A 88 -10.79 -32.74 15.57
CA LEU A 88 -9.82 -32.98 16.66
C LEU A 88 -10.46 -33.08 18.05
N LYS A 89 -11.72 -32.64 18.19
CA LYS A 89 -12.50 -32.70 19.45
C LYS A 89 -13.45 -33.90 19.50
N ALA A 90 -13.63 -34.61 18.39
CA ALA A 90 -14.38 -35.86 18.32
C ALA A 90 -13.46 -37.04 18.70
#